data_AF-A0A925CG42-F1
#
_entry.id   AF-A0A925CG42-F1
#
_cell.length_a   1.000
_cell.length_b   1.000
_cell.length_c   1.000
_cell.angle_alpha   90.00
_cell.angle_beta   90.00
_cell.angle_gamma   90.00
#
_symmetry.space_group_name_H-M   'P 1'
#
loop_
_entity.id
_entity.type
_entity.pdbx_description
1 polymer ?
#
loop_
_entity_poly.entity_id
_entity_poly.type
_entity_poly.pdbx_seq_one_letter_code
_entity_poly.pdbx_strand_id
1 'polypeptide(L)' 'MKKICTLCKTKDFRVIAVHHIDKNRKNNSVENLVYLCHNCHHLVHRYPQERDKLMVPIV' A
#
# COMPACT_ATOMS: atom_id res chain seq x y z
N MET A 1 1.58 -14.21 -1.49
CA MET A 1 1.33 -12.88 -2.08
C MET A 1 2.45 -12.50 -3.03
N LYS A 2 2.13 -11.92 -4.20
CA LYS A 2 3.15 -11.37 -5.10
C LYS A 2 3.56 -9.98 -4.59
N LYS A 3 4.85 -9.67 -4.53
CA LYS A 3 5.39 -8.35 -4.14
C LYS A 3 5.19 -7.35 -5.29
N ILE A 4 3.96 -6.87 -5.43
CA ILE A 4 3.54 -5.94 -6.49
C ILE A 4 2.85 -4.77 -5.79
N CYS A 5 3.15 -3.55 -6.22
CA CYS A 5 2.44 -2.38 -5.70
C CYS A 5 0.94 -2.49 -6.00
N THR A 6 0.08 -2.41 -4.98
CA THR A 6 -1.37 -2.54 -5.16
C THR A 6 -1.96 -1.43 -6.02
N LEU A 7 -1.39 -0.22 -6.00
CA LEU A 7 -1.90 0.93 -6.75
C LEU A 7 -1.38 0.95 -8.21
N CYS A 8 -0.07 1.12 -8.42
CA CYS A 8 0.48 1.28 -9.78
C CYS A 8 0.94 -0.01 -10.45
N LYS A 9 0.80 -1.16 -9.77
CA LYS A 9 1.15 -2.49 -10.27
C LYS A 9 2.63 -2.71 -10.65
N THR A 10 3.54 -1.80 -10.24
CA THR A 10 4.99 -2.06 -10.42
C THR A 10 5.41 -3.33 -9.69
N LYS A 11 6.32 -4.07 -10.34
CA LYS A 11 6.87 -5.36 -9.86
C LYS A 11 8.33 -5.26 -9.45
N ASP A 12 8.93 -4.07 -9.53
CA ASP A 12 10.32 -3.85 -9.10
C ASP A 12 10.41 -3.97 -7.58
N PHE A 13 10.83 -5.14 -7.10
CA PHE A 13 10.87 -5.46 -5.68
C PHE A 13 11.78 -4.54 -4.87
N ARG A 14 12.75 -3.87 -5.51
CA ARG A 14 13.70 -2.97 -4.85
C ARG A 14 13.03 -1.73 -4.28
N VAL A 15 11.87 -1.35 -4.82
CA VAL A 15 11.12 -0.15 -4.40
C VAL A 15 9.83 -0.47 -3.65
N ILE A 16 9.54 -1.75 -3.38
CA ILE A 16 8.32 -2.19 -2.69
C ILE A 16 8.53 -2.17 -1.16
N ALA A 17 7.59 -1.53 -0.46
CA ALA A 17 7.50 -1.49 1.00
C ALA A 17 6.13 -2.02 1.46
N VAL A 18 6.09 -2.50 2.71
CA VAL A 18 4.85 -2.83 3.41
C VAL A 18 4.22 -1.54 3.95
N HIS A 19 2.92 -1.40 3.76
CA HIS A 19 2.11 -0.30 4.28
C HIS A 19 1.00 -0.85 5.17
N HIS A 20 0.83 -0.26 6.36
CA HIS A 20 -0.28 -0.50 7.29
C HIS A 20 -1.47 0.38 6.91
N ILE A 21 -2.60 -0.21 6.51
CA ILE A 21 -3.80 0.51 6.01
C ILE A 21 -4.38 1.42 7.10
N ASP A 22 -4.42 0.93 8.34
CA ASP A 22 -4.90 1.65 9.51
C ASP A 22 -3.88 2.66 10.09
N LYS A 23 -2.67 2.72 9.52
CA LYS A 23 -1.53 3.53 9.98
C LYS A 23 -0.96 3.12 11.35
N ASN A 24 -1.47 2.06 11.97
CA ASN A 24 -0.95 1.52 13.22
C ASN A 24 0.16 0.50 12.91
N ARG A 25 1.41 0.92 13.09
CA ARG A 25 2.61 0.09 12.87
C ARG A 25 2.69 -1.17 13.75
N LYS A 26 1.85 -1.29 14.78
CA LYS A 26 1.77 -2.49 15.65
C LYS A 26 0.74 -3.50 15.16
N ASN A 27 -0.19 -3.12 14.28
CA ASN A 27 -1.21 -4.02 13.75
C ASN A 27 -0.68 -4.80 12.53
N ASN A 28 -0.07 -5.96 12.79
CA ASN A 28 0.57 -6.78 11.76
C ASN A 28 -0.33 -7.89 11.20
N SER A 29 -1.66 -7.78 11.36
CA SER A 29 -2.60 -8.68 10.68
C SER A 29 -2.43 -8.54 9.16
N VAL A 30 -2.39 -9.66 8.44
CA VAL A 30 -2.09 -9.68 7.00
C VAL A 30 -3.13 -8.86 6.21
N GLU A 31 -4.37 -8.84 6.70
CA GLU A 31 -5.49 -8.08 6.16
C GLU A 31 -5.29 -6.56 6.28
N ASN A 32 -4.45 -6.11 7.22
CA ASN A 32 -4.08 -4.70 7.40
C ASN A 32 -2.82 -4.30 6.62
N LEU A 33 -2.16 -5.24 5.93
CA LEU A 33 -0.90 -5.01 5.23
C LEU A 33 -1.08 -5.03 3.71
N VAL A 34 -0.46 -4.07 3.03
CA VAL A 34 -0.46 -3.96 1.57
C VAL A 34 0.94 -3.60 1.07
N TYR A 35 1.31 -4.11 -0.10
CA TYR A 35 2.52 -3.70 -0.79
C TYR A 35 2.30 -2.41 -1.59
N LEU A 36 3.14 -1.41 -1.36
CA LEU A 36 3.19 -0.19 -2.16
C LEU A 36 4.63 0.10 -2.58
N CYS A 37 4.83 0.70 -3.76
CA CYS A 37 6.13 1.25 -4.08
C CYS A 37 6.40 2.52 -3.26
N HIS A 38 7.65 2.95 -3.12
CA HIS A 38 7.99 4.16 -2.35
C HIS A 38 7.22 5.41 -2.77
N ASN A 39 6.96 5.59 -4.07
CA ASN A 39 6.16 6.71 -4.57
C ASN A 39 4.71 6.62 -4.09
N CYS A 40 4.01 5.52 -4.38
CA CYS A 40 2.63 5.33 -3.92
C CYS A 40 2.52 5.36 -2.39
N HIS A 41 3.51 4.81 -1.69
CA HIS A 41 3.57 4.84 -0.22
C HIS A 41 3.66 6.28 0.31
N HIS A 42 4.50 7.12 -0.30
CA HIS A 42 4.54 8.54 0.01
C HIS A 42 3.19 9.21 -0.27
N LEU A 43 2.60 8.94 -1.42
CA LEU A 43 1.34 9.56 -1.84
C LEU A 43 0.18 9.27 -0.88
N VAL A 44 -0.01 8.02 -0.46
CA VAL A 44 -1.11 7.65 0.47
C VAL A 44 -0.95 8.24 1.87
N HIS A 45 0.28 8.56 2.28
CA HIS A 45 0.54 9.27 3.54
C HIS A 45 0.28 10.77 3.46
N ARG A 46 0.39 11.36 2.26
CA ARG A 46 0.35 12.82 2.06
C ARG A 46 -0.93 13.34 1.42
N TYR A 47 -1.61 12.53 0.61
CA TYR A 47 -2.76 12.95 -0.19
C TYR A 47 -3.97 12.04 0.12
N PRO A 48 -5.03 12.57 0.76
CA PRO A 48 -6.22 11.78 1.10
C PRO A 48 -6.84 11.05 -0.09
N GLN A 49 -6.87 11.69 -1.27
CA GLN A 49 -7.46 11.12 -2.50
C GLN A 49 -6.72 9.86 -2.96
N GLU A 50 -5.42 9.76 -2.65
CA GLU A 50 -4.61 8.59 -2.97
C GLU A 50 -4.84 7.46 -1.95
N ARG A 51 -5.11 7.81 -0.69
CA ARG A 51 -5.47 6.84 0.34
C ARG A 51 -6.81 6.17 0.04
N ASP A 52 -7.79 6.91 -0.46
CA ASP A 52 -9.12 6.39 -0.77
C ASP A 52 -9.07 5.27 -1.83
N LYS A 53 -8.06 5.30 -2.72
CA LYS A 53 -7.82 4.23 -3.70
C LYS A 53 -7.46 2.87 -3.07
N LEU A 54 -7.03 2.83 -1.81
CA LEU A 54 -6.80 1.58 -1.07
C LEU A 54 -8.09 0.96 -0.53
N MET A 55 -9.17 1.74 -0.42
CA MET A 55 -10.45 1.33 0.17
C MET A 55 -11.47 0.88 -0.88
N VAL A 56 -11.15 0.99 -2.17
CA VAL A 56 -12.00 0.49 -3.25
C VAL A 56 -11.89 -1.03 -3.31
N PRO A 57 -13.01 -1.78 -3.31
CA PRO A 57 -12.96 -3.23 -3.47
C PRO A 57 -12.23 -3.56 -4.77
N ILE A 58 -11.21 -4.40 -4.67
CA ILE A 58 -10.55 -5.01 -5.81
C ILE A 58 -11.60 -5.95 -6.42
N VAL A 59 -12.30 -5.48 -7.46
CA VAL A 59 -13.16 -6.31 -8.33
C VAL A 59 -12.36 -7.44 -8.95
#